data_AF-A0A0N5D8I1-F1
#
_entry.id   AF-A0A0N5D8I1-F1
#
_cell.length_a   1.000
_cell.length_b   1.000
_cell.length_c   1.000
_cell.angle_alpha   90.00
_cell.angle_beta   90.00
_cell.angle_gamma   90.00
#
_symmetry.space_group_name_H-M   'P 1'
#
loop_
_entity.id
_entity.type
_entity.pdbx_description
1 polymer ?
#
loop_
_entity_poly.entity_id
_entity_poly.type
_entity_poly.pdbx_seq_one_letter_code
_entity_poly.pdbx_strand_id
1 'polypeptide(L)'
;MFARKVKSADFTASLQRFVDLHRDCASRAKHLKLALDALCIQDKRQFMEDYSFETFHLVDELLLQADLTQTTQSVLEAESALWALEQLLCFAPKLVGSGWQKHAIEYVLKKALFPHNLLAVRKIALRLFLIWYQSLAIFNNTNSQLDTVFQCLLPNFPLRNNLSTENILHNYCQSAATAAGPGPIRNAPLVSNQNNVAPNAKEKAQLLQVYLDKFLEYCTRETIRIEWDDENIRLECAKFILDRVIVLYIYEIFPDIEANGVDIYGGWEGNEGLADVRDTADPIVIARYWLIRWMASVALTTNNDLAVAGQVLYRKALFSSRKATNTLLTLLKEAVMLPLPCSNVIHKLSFTINFTILKFVFSLISSWLLQRNLPPFIDEGITIDTLSLLLIHFLTSFFHSPYLSLAGERLSSAISLTQSLLQITRDLSSPSTSLQKPLSTRVWCELIRSLAEGIRTVTSRSDAYGRATSGALSQNLLGVIVFVRAISGVAVDEKVWDDVLAVFQSGCWIQMIEQWSRVVDSVTRALILNLFEVDIAPCDQMASHQVVKRMKSNETVSAPDGANIEFSEEIRSENSSVEDDNAQITSVIQVINYKF
;
A
#
# COMPACT_ATOMS: atom_id res chain seq x y z
N MET A 1 -11.32 -11.82 -31.32
CA MET A 1 -12.73 -12.25 -31.23
C MET A 1 -13.56 -11.31 -32.08
N PHE A 2 -14.31 -11.83 -33.05
CA PHE A 2 -15.17 -11.03 -33.94
C PHE A 2 -16.34 -10.44 -33.14
N ALA A 3 -16.35 -9.12 -32.96
CA ALA A 3 -17.50 -8.41 -32.42
C ALA A 3 -18.67 -8.52 -33.42
N ARG A 4 -19.71 -9.28 -33.05
CA ARG A 4 -20.99 -9.23 -33.75
C ARG A 4 -21.53 -7.81 -33.61
N LYS A 5 -21.45 -7.00 -34.67
CA LYS A 5 -22.20 -5.74 -34.74
C LYS A 5 -23.68 -6.08 -34.53
N VAL A 6 -24.26 -5.57 -33.43
CA VAL A 6 -25.71 -5.64 -33.20
C VAL A 6 -26.39 -4.99 -34.41
N LYS A 7 -27.43 -5.62 -34.96
CA LYS A 7 -28.12 -5.08 -36.14
C LYS A 7 -28.77 -3.75 -35.74
N SER A 8 -28.62 -2.71 -36.56
CA SER A 8 -29.18 -1.37 -36.30
C SER A 8 -30.68 -1.38 -35.93
N ALA A 9 -31.46 -2.32 -36.49
CA ALA A 9 -32.87 -2.51 -36.13
C ALA A 9 -33.10 -2.95 -34.67
N ASP A 10 -32.20 -3.77 -34.11
CA ASP A 10 -32.30 -4.26 -32.72
C ASP A 10 -31.98 -3.15 -31.70
N PHE A 11 -31.10 -2.21 -32.08
CA PHE A 11 -30.80 -1.01 -31.30
C PHE A 11 -32.02 -0.07 -31.26
N THR A 12 -32.56 0.29 -32.43
CA THR A 12 -33.73 1.19 -32.51
C THR A 12 -34.93 0.64 -31.74
N ALA A 13 -35.19 -0.67 -31.85
CA ALA A 13 -36.23 -1.32 -31.07
C ALA A 13 -35.96 -1.26 -29.56
N SER A 14 -34.71 -1.44 -29.11
CA SER A 14 -34.37 -1.33 -27.69
C SER A 14 -34.49 0.11 -27.18
N LEU A 15 -34.04 1.09 -27.96
CA LEU A 15 -34.17 2.51 -27.65
C LEU A 15 -35.64 2.90 -27.47
N GLN A 16 -36.52 2.55 -28.42
CA GLN A 16 -37.96 2.84 -28.30
C GLN A 16 -38.57 2.28 -27.02
N ARG A 17 -38.18 1.06 -26.64
CA ARG A 17 -38.67 0.41 -25.43
C ARG A 17 -38.12 1.01 -24.14
N PHE A 18 -36.93 1.63 -24.19
CA PHE A 18 -36.35 2.33 -23.05
C PHE A 18 -37.01 3.71 -22.83
N VAL A 19 -37.23 4.45 -23.91
CA VAL A 19 -37.81 5.81 -23.89
C VAL A 19 -39.30 5.82 -23.56
N ASP A 20 -40.01 4.72 -23.82
CA ASP A 20 -41.43 4.55 -23.47
C ASP A 20 -41.66 4.59 -21.94
N LEU A 21 -42.01 5.76 -21.41
CA LEU A 21 -42.22 6.01 -19.97
C LEU A 21 -43.41 5.21 -19.40
N HIS A 22 -44.34 4.74 -20.23
CA HIS A 22 -45.47 3.93 -19.77
C HIS A 22 -45.11 2.44 -19.62
N ARG A 23 -43.93 2.05 -20.10
CA ARG A 23 -43.46 0.69 -20.01
C ARG A 23 -42.93 0.37 -18.62
N ASP A 24 -43.11 -0.87 -18.20
CA ASP A 24 -42.53 -1.42 -16.98
C ASP A 24 -41.01 -1.12 -16.85
N CYS A 25 -40.60 -0.63 -15.68
CA CYS A 25 -39.24 -0.14 -15.46
C CYS A 25 -38.19 -1.25 -15.45
N ALA A 26 -38.51 -2.49 -15.04
CA ALA A 26 -37.58 -3.61 -15.17
C ALA A 26 -37.31 -3.92 -16.65
N SER A 27 -38.35 -3.86 -17.50
CA SER A 27 -38.17 -3.94 -18.95
C SER A 27 -37.36 -2.77 -19.52
N ARG A 28 -37.56 -1.53 -19.04
CA ARG A 28 -36.79 -0.37 -19.50
C ARG A 28 -35.32 -0.46 -19.12
N ALA A 29 -35.00 -0.89 -17.90
CA ALA A 29 -33.62 -1.13 -17.45
C ALA A 29 -32.89 -2.16 -18.31
N LYS A 30 -33.57 -3.27 -18.65
CA LYS A 30 -33.03 -4.26 -19.58
C LYS A 30 -32.73 -3.66 -20.95
N HIS A 31 -33.63 -2.85 -21.49
CA HIS A 31 -33.45 -2.24 -22.81
C HIS A 31 -32.43 -1.11 -22.83
N LEU A 32 -32.28 -0.36 -21.73
CA LEU A 32 -31.18 0.58 -21.55
C LEU A 32 -29.82 -0.14 -21.64
N LYS A 33 -29.67 -1.27 -20.92
CA LYS A 33 -28.45 -2.08 -20.98
C LYS A 33 -28.15 -2.59 -22.39
N LEU A 34 -29.15 -3.15 -23.07
CA LEU A 34 -29.00 -3.60 -24.46
C LEU A 34 -28.64 -2.47 -25.42
N ALA A 35 -29.21 -1.27 -25.22
CA ALA A 35 -28.90 -0.10 -26.04
C ALA A 35 -27.45 0.32 -25.83
N LEU A 36 -27.01 0.46 -24.58
CA LEU A 36 -25.63 0.82 -24.26
C LEU A 36 -24.63 -0.23 -24.75
N ASP A 37 -24.90 -1.53 -24.58
CA ASP A 37 -23.99 -2.59 -25.03
C ASP A 37 -23.76 -2.60 -26.55
N ALA A 38 -24.66 -1.98 -27.34
CA ALA A 38 -24.52 -1.84 -28.78
C ALA A 38 -23.71 -0.60 -29.22
N LEU A 39 -23.45 0.35 -28.31
CA LEU A 39 -22.84 1.65 -28.61
C LEU A 39 -21.33 1.69 -28.27
N CYS A 40 -20.57 2.46 -29.05
CA CYS A 40 -19.20 2.79 -28.68
C CYS A 40 -19.16 3.86 -27.57
N ILE A 41 -18.01 4.10 -26.95
CA ILE A 41 -17.89 5.04 -25.81
C ILE A 41 -18.38 6.46 -26.19
N GLN A 42 -18.06 6.94 -27.39
CA GLN A 42 -18.50 8.26 -27.86
C GLN A 42 -20.02 8.33 -28.02
N ASP A 43 -20.63 7.31 -28.64
CA ASP A 43 -22.07 7.26 -28.83
C ASP A 43 -22.82 7.09 -27.50
N LYS A 44 -22.25 6.37 -26.52
CA LYS A 44 -22.81 6.25 -25.16
C LYS A 44 -22.92 7.61 -24.47
N ARG A 45 -21.93 8.48 -24.65
CA ARG A 45 -21.95 9.83 -24.09
C ARG A 45 -23.05 10.67 -24.72
N GLN A 46 -23.11 10.70 -26.05
CA GLN A 46 -24.17 11.42 -26.76
C GLN A 46 -25.56 10.90 -26.35
N PHE A 47 -25.74 9.58 -26.33
CA PHE A 47 -26.97 8.94 -25.87
C PHE A 47 -27.34 9.37 -24.45
N MET A 48 -26.38 9.45 -23.53
CA MET A 48 -26.64 9.82 -22.14
C MET A 48 -26.96 11.30 -21.98
N GLU A 49 -26.43 12.17 -22.84
CA GLU A 49 -26.82 13.58 -22.87
C GLU A 49 -28.25 13.73 -23.42
N ASP A 50 -28.57 13.06 -24.53
CA ASP A 50 -29.86 13.12 -25.21
C ASP A 50 -31.01 12.53 -24.37
N TYR A 51 -30.75 11.41 -23.68
CA TYR A 51 -31.75 10.67 -22.88
C TYR A 51 -31.47 10.72 -21.38
N SER A 52 -30.83 11.81 -20.91
CA SER A 52 -30.51 12.04 -19.49
C SER A 52 -31.77 12.02 -18.62
N PHE A 53 -32.85 12.63 -19.09
CA PHE A 53 -34.13 12.68 -18.38
C PHE A 53 -34.75 11.28 -18.21
N GLU A 54 -34.89 10.52 -19.29
CA GLU A 54 -35.49 9.17 -19.28
C GLU A 54 -34.66 8.21 -18.43
N THR A 55 -33.33 8.37 -18.45
CA THR A 55 -32.41 7.58 -17.63
C THR A 55 -32.62 7.88 -16.16
N PHE A 56 -32.70 9.16 -15.77
CA PHE A 56 -32.92 9.51 -14.36
C PHE A 56 -34.34 9.20 -13.88
N HIS A 57 -35.35 9.38 -14.73
CA HIS A 57 -36.72 8.95 -14.43
C HIS A 57 -36.80 7.45 -14.14
N LEU A 58 -36.06 6.64 -14.89
CA LEU A 58 -35.95 5.20 -14.65
C LEU A 58 -35.32 4.89 -13.28
N VAL A 59 -34.32 5.67 -12.84
CA VAL A 59 -33.73 5.54 -11.50
C VAL A 59 -34.80 5.77 -10.43
N ASP A 60 -35.57 6.85 -10.54
CA ASP A 60 -36.62 7.19 -9.56
C ASP A 60 -37.70 6.11 -9.49
N GLU A 61 -38.21 5.64 -10.64
CA GLU A 61 -39.22 4.58 -10.68
C GLU A 61 -38.74 3.25 -10.07
N LEU A 62 -37.50 2.84 -10.36
CA LEU A 62 -36.93 1.60 -9.80
C LEU A 62 -36.75 1.71 -8.28
N LEU A 63 -36.37 2.88 -7.75
CA LEU A 63 -36.25 3.09 -6.31
C LEU A 63 -37.62 3.13 -5.62
N LEU A 64 -38.63 3.73 -6.26
CA LEU A 64 -40.01 3.72 -5.77
C LEU A 64 -40.56 2.29 -5.71
N GLN A 65 -40.29 1.44 -6.70
CA GLN A 65 -40.68 0.03 -6.66
C GLN A 65 -39.99 -0.75 -5.54
N ALA A 66 -38.69 -0.52 -5.35
CA ALA A 66 -37.92 -1.17 -4.29
C ALA A 66 -38.49 -0.85 -2.88
N ASP A 67 -38.93 0.40 -2.66
CA ASP A 67 -39.54 0.84 -1.40
C ASP A 67 -40.89 0.14 -1.13
N LEU A 68 -41.65 -0.20 -2.18
CA LEU A 68 -42.98 -0.81 -2.07
C LEU A 68 -42.95 -2.32 -1.81
N THR A 69 -41.92 -3.02 -2.29
CA THR A 69 -41.93 -4.49 -2.33
C THR A 69 -41.22 -5.16 -1.14
N GLN A 70 -40.24 -4.52 -0.47
CA GLN A 70 -39.49 -5.03 0.70
C GLN A 70 -39.15 -6.55 0.70
N THR A 71 -38.89 -7.13 -0.47
CA THR A 71 -38.53 -8.55 -0.67
C THR A 71 -37.12 -8.68 -1.28
N THR A 72 -36.60 -9.88 -1.52
CA THR A 72 -35.33 -10.08 -2.27
C THR A 72 -35.32 -9.36 -3.62
N GLN A 73 -36.49 -9.14 -4.20
CA GLN A 73 -36.68 -8.38 -5.44
C GLN A 73 -36.30 -6.90 -5.29
N SER A 74 -36.44 -6.30 -4.11
CA SER A 74 -36.07 -4.90 -3.86
C SER A 74 -34.56 -4.65 -3.94
N VAL A 75 -33.75 -5.68 -3.63
CA VAL A 75 -32.28 -5.61 -3.79
C VAL A 75 -31.91 -5.48 -5.27
N LEU A 76 -32.52 -6.30 -6.13
CA LEU A 76 -32.25 -6.30 -7.57
C LEU A 76 -32.72 -5.00 -8.22
N GLU A 77 -33.88 -4.48 -7.80
CA GLU A 77 -34.41 -3.19 -8.27
C GLU A 77 -33.52 -2.03 -7.84
N ALA A 78 -33.07 -2.00 -6.58
CA ALA A 78 -32.13 -1.00 -6.09
C ALA A 78 -30.77 -1.08 -6.81
N GLU A 79 -30.21 -2.27 -7.01
CA GLU A 79 -28.98 -2.45 -7.78
C GLU A 79 -29.14 -1.99 -9.24
N SER A 80 -30.28 -2.28 -9.87
CA SER A 80 -30.60 -1.83 -11.22
C SER A 80 -30.73 -0.30 -11.30
N ALA A 81 -31.37 0.33 -10.32
CA ALA A 81 -31.49 1.78 -10.23
C ALA A 81 -30.13 2.45 -10.08
N LEU A 82 -29.31 1.96 -9.14
CA LEU A 82 -27.97 2.47 -8.90
C LEU A 82 -27.04 2.23 -10.10
N TRP A 83 -27.22 1.13 -10.82
CA TRP A 83 -26.48 0.88 -12.07
C TRP A 83 -26.87 1.88 -13.17
N ALA A 84 -28.14 2.22 -13.33
CA ALA A 84 -28.59 3.23 -14.29
C ALA A 84 -28.04 4.62 -13.92
N LEU A 85 -28.06 4.98 -12.63
CA LEU A 85 -27.42 6.19 -12.14
C LEU A 85 -25.90 6.19 -12.42
N GLU A 86 -25.22 5.05 -12.25
CA GLU A 86 -23.81 4.89 -12.59
C GLU A 86 -23.52 5.26 -14.05
N GLN A 87 -24.37 4.82 -14.99
CA GLN A 87 -24.18 5.12 -16.41
C GLN A 87 -24.29 6.63 -16.66
N LEU A 88 -25.30 7.26 -16.09
CA LEU A 88 -25.52 8.71 -16.20
C LEU A 88 -24.32 9.50 -15.65
N LEU A 89 -23.84 9.13 -14.46
CA LEU A 89 -22.70 9.79 -13.82
C LEU A 89 -21.38 9.60 -14.60
N CYS A 90 -21.17 8.44 -15.21
CA CYS A 90 -19.93 8.15 -15.96
C CYS A 90 -19.91 8.80 -17.35
N PHE A 91 -21.04 8.81 -18.06
CA PHE A 91 -21.10 9.18 -19.48
C PHE A 91 -21.62 10.62 -19.73
N ALA A 92 -22.29 11.25 -18.76
CA ALA A 92 -22.70 12.65 -18.83
C ALA A 92 -22.07 13.52 -17.71
N PRO A 93 -20.74 13.44 -17.46
CA PRO A 93 -20.12 14.08 -16.30
C PRO A 93 -20.14 15.62 -16.36
N LYS A 94 -20.16 16.21 -17.56
CA LYS A 94 -20.31 17.67 -17.75
C LYS A 94 -21.69 18.16 -17.32
N LEU A 95 -22.74 17.45 -17.74
CA LEU A 95 -24.12 17.76 -17.40
C LEU A 95 -24.33 17.70 -15.88
N VAL A 96 -23.93 16.58 -15.27
CA VAL A 96 -24.02 16.36 -13.82
C VAL A 96 -23.16 17.36 -13.06
N GLY A 97 -21.92 17.57 -13.48
CA GLY A 97 -20.97 18.49 -12.86
C GLY A 97 -21.47 19.94 -12.84
N SER A 98 -22.15 20.37 -13.91
CA SER A 98 -22.76 21.71 -14.00
C SER A 98 -23.95 21.94 -13.04
N GLY A 99 -24.42 20.90 -12.35
CA GLY A 99 -25.49 20.99 -11.35
C GLY A 99 -26.84 20.44 -11.81
N TRP A 100 -26.91 19.81 -12.99
CA TRP A 100 -28.14 19.18 -13.47
C TRP A 100 -28.63 18.12 -12.48
N GLN A 101 -29.89 18.26 -12.05
CA GLN A 101 -30.55 17.41 -11.05
C GLN A 101 -29.74 17.15 -9.76
N LYS A 102 -28.85 18.08 -9.38
CA LYS A 102 -27.95 17.92 -8.23
C LYS A 102 -28.67 17.45 -6.96
N HIS A 103 -29.79 18.09 -6.60
CA HIS A 103 -30.55 17.74 -5.39
C HIS A 103 -31.26 16.38 -5.48
N ALA A 104 -31.72 15.99 -6.67
CA ALA A 104 -32.36 14.69 -6.85
C ALA A 104 -31.32 13.56 -6.80
N ILE A 105 -30.16 13.75 -7.43
CA ILE A 105 -29.02 12.83 -7.31
C ILE A 105 -28.55 12.74 -5.85
N GLU A 106 -28.43 13.87 -5.16
CA GLU A 106 -28.10 13.91 -3.72
C GLU A 106 -29.11 13.12 -2.89
N TYR A 107 -30.41 13.23 -3.18
CA TYR A 107 -31.46 12.48 -2.50
C TYR A 107 -31.32 10.96 -2.69
N VAL A 108 -31.08 10.51 -3.93
CA VAL A 108 -30.81 9.09 -4.23
C VAL A 108 -29.57 8.60 -3.49
N LEU A 109 -28.49 9.38 -3.49
CA LEU A 109 -27.26 9.05 -2.77
C LEU A 109 -27.47 9.02 -1.24
N LYS A 110 -28.29 9.92 -0.67
CA LYS A 110 -28.66 9.88 0.75
C LYS A 110 -29.38 8.58 1.12
N LYS A 111 -30.33 8.13 0.30
CA LYS A 111 -30.98 6.82 0.48
C LYS A 111 -30.00 5.67 0.39
N ALA A 112 -29.07 5.71 -0.57
CA ALA A 112 -28.12 4.61 -0.84
C ALA A 112 -26.95 4.55 0.17
N LEU A 113 -26.47 5.69 0.68
CA LEU A 113 -25.38 5.78 1.66
C LEU A 113 -25.83 5.49 3.10
N PHE A 114 -27.14 5.38 3.34
CA PHE A 114 -27.72 5.20 4.67
C PHE A 114 -26.98 4.10 5.46
N PRO A 115 -26.49 4.35 6.69
CA PRO A 115 -25.60 3.42 7.39
C PRO A 115 -26.16 2.01 7.57
N HIS A 116 -27.49 1.89 7.72
CA HIS A 116 -28.21 0.64 7.92
C HIS A 116 -28.53 -0.13 6.63
N ASN A 117 -28.06 0.33 5.47
CA ASN A 117 -28.17 -0.42 4.22
C ASN A 117 -27.29 -1.67 4.21
N LEU A 118 -27.70 -2.68 3.43
CA LEU A 118 -26.85 -3.81 3.07
C LEU A 118 -25.47 -3.36 2.55
N LEU A 119 -24.43 -4.09 2.92
CA LEU A 119 -23.04 -3.81 2.55
C LEU A 119 -22.86 -3.70 1.02
N ALA A 120 -23.55 -4.55 0.25
CA ALA A 120 -23.50 -4.54 -1.22
C ALA A 120 -23.99 -3.20 -1.80
N VAL A 121 -25.13 -2.71 -1.31
CA VAL A 121 -25.71 -1.41 -1.71
C VAL A 121 -24.80 -0.26 -1.31
N ARG A 122 -24.28 -0.27 -0.08
CA ARG A 122 -23.36 0.79 0.40
C ARG A 122 -22.08 0.85 -0.44
N LYS A 123 -21.54 -0.29 -0.87
CA LYS A 123 -20.36 -0.33 -1.77
C LYS A 123 -20.63 0.33 -3.11
N ILE A 124 -21.81 0.12 -3.70
CA ILE A 124 -22.21 0.83 -4.94
C ILE A 124 -22.37 2.32 -4.64
N ALA A 125 -23.06 2.68 -3.56
CA ALA A 125 -23.28 4.07 -3.18
C ALA A 125 -21.98 4.86 -2.97
N LEU A 126 -20.95 4.25 -2.36
CA LEU A 126 -19.62 4.83 -2.22
C LEU A 126 -19.00 5.17 -3.58
N ARG A 127 -19.09 4.26 -4.55
CA ARG A 127 -18.56 4.47 -5.91
C ARG A 127 -19.28 5.62 -6.59
N LEU A 128 -20.61 5.62 -6.55
CA LEU A 128 -21.43 6.68 -7.17
C LEU A 128 -21.18 8.04 -6.53
N PHE A 129 -21.05 8.08 -5.20
CA PHE A 129 -20.70 9.30 -4.49
C PHE A 129 -19.35 9.85 -4.94
N LEU A 130 -18.32 9.00 -5.07
CA LEU A 130 -17.00 9.43 -5.56
C LEU A 130 -17.09 10.03 -6.98
N ILE A 131 -17.78 9.35 -7.90
CA ILE A 131 -17.97 9.81 -9.29
C ILE A 131 -18.69 11.16 -9.33
N TRP A 132 -19.79 11.28 -8.56
CA TRP A 132 -20.58 12.50 -8.49
C TRP A 132 -19.79 13.65 -7.85
N TYR A 133 -19.12 13.39 -6.73
CA TYR A 133 -18.36 14.38 -5.97
C TYR A 133 -17.22 14.99 -6.78
N GLN A 134 -16.43 14.17 -7.48
CA GLN A 134 -15.37 14.69 -8.35
C GLN A 134 -15.91 15.41 -9.59
N SER A 135 -17.05 14.99 -10.14
CA SER A 135 -17.69 15.68 -11.27
C SER A 135 -18.18 17.08 -10.87
N LEU A 136 -18.76 17.22 -9.67
CA LEU A 136 -19.14 18.53 -9.12
C LEU A 136 -17.93 19.42 -8.84
N ALA A 137 -16.81 18.84 -8.39
CA ALA A 137 -15.60 19.59 -8.04
C ALA A 137 -15.01 20.34 -9.23
N ILE A 138 -14.98 19.70 -10.41
CA ILE A 138 -14.47 20.33 -11.65
C ILE A 138 -15.22 21.63 -12.00
N PHE A 139 -16.49 21.74 -11.64
CA PHE A 139 -17.32 22.91 -11.91
C PHE A 139 -17.55 23.80 -10.68
N ASN A 140 -16.76 23.62 -9.60
CA ASN A 140 -16.90 24.36 -8.35
C ASN A 140 -18.30 24.27 -7.71
N ASN A 141 -19.00 23.15 -7.95
CA ASN A 141 -20.35 22.90 -7.43
C ASN A 141 -20.33 22.05 -6.15
N THR A 142 -19.19 21.91 -5.48
CA THR A 142 -19.08 21.26 -4.16
C THR A 142 -19.47 22.21 -3.03
N ASN A 143 -19.75 21.66 -1.85
CA ASN A 143 -20.00 22.45 -0.64
C ASN A 143 -19.34 21.77 0.57
N SER A 144 -19.25 22.47 1.69
CA SER A 144 -18.63 21.94 2.92
C SER A 144 -19.37 20.71 3.48
N GLN A 145 -20.68 20.60 3.26
CA GLN A 145 -21.46 19.42 3.66
C GLN A 145 -20.99 18.16 2.93
N LEU A 146 -20.69 18.25 1.63
CA LEU A 146 -20.16 17.12 0.85
C LEU A 146 -18.76 16.73 1.31
N ASP A 147 -17.93 17.68 1.74
CA ASP A 147 -16.62 17.38 2.37
C ASP A 147 -16.82 16.61 3.69
N THR A 148 -17.80 17.00 4.52
CA THR A 148 -18.19 16.26 5.73
C THR A 148 -18.69 14.84 5.41
N VAL A 149 -19.50 14.68 4.36
CA VAL A 149 -19.97 13.36 3.91
C VAL A 149 -18.79 12.52 3.44
N PHE A 150 -17.89 13.08 2.62
CA PHE A 150 -16.69 12.42 2.15
C PHE A 150 -15.83 11.94 3.32
N GLN A 151 -15.67 12.74 4.38
CA GLN A 151 -14.93 12.38 5.60
C GLN A 151 -15.60 11.23 6.39
N CYS A 152 -16.91 11.05 6.24
CA CYS A 152 -17.70 10.09 7.02
C CYS A 152 -18.11 8.83 6.24
N LEU A 153 -17.59 8.61 5.03
CA LEU A 153 -17.91 7.44 4.20
C LEU A 153 -17.45 6.12 4.83
N LEU A 154 -16.39 6.17 5.64
CA LEU A 154 -15.83 5.01 6.33
C LEU A 154 -16.50 4.83 7.70
N PRO A 155 -17.16 3.68 7.96
CA PRO A 155 -17.79 3.41 9.25
C PRO A 155 -16.72 3.25 10.33
N ASN A 156 -16.92 3.87 11.50
CA ASN A 156 -16.02 3.80 12.66
C ASN A 156 -14.60 4.35 12.39
N PHE A 157 -14.42 5.18 11.36
CA PHE A 157 -13.14 5.86 11.14
C PHE A 157 -12.86 6.85 12.29
N PRO A 158 -11.64 6.85 12.85
CA PRO A 158 -11.31 7.70 13.98
C PRO A 158 -11.11 9.16 13.55
N LEU A 159 -11.98 10.06 14.03
CA LEU A 159 -11.84 11.50 13.87
C LEU A 159 -11.17 12.13 15.09
N ARG A 160 -10.38 13.19 14.93
CA ARG A 160 -9.73 13.94 16.02
C ARG A 160 -10.72 14.49 17.04
N ASN A 161 -11.91 14.85 16.59
CA ASN A 161 -13.00 15.35 17.45
C ASN A 161 -13.78 14.24 18.18
N ASN A 162 -13.42 12.96 17.97
CA ASN A 162 -14.07 11.77 18.52
C ASN A 162 -15.57 11.63 18.18
N LEU A 163 -16.06 12.35 17.18
CA LEU A 163 -17.43 12.18 16.70
C LEU A 163 -17.56 10.89 15.90
N SER A 164 -18.73 10.25 15.99
CA SER A 164 -19.03 9.05 15.20
C SER A 164 -19.32 9.42 13.75
N THR A 165 -18.50 8.90 12.83
CA THR A 165 -18.73 9.05 11.38
C THR A 165 -20.09 8.48 10.96
N GLU A 166 -20.54 7.40 11.59
CA GLU A 166 -21.85 6.81 11.33
C GLU A 166 -22.99 7.75 11.74
N ASN A 167 -22.86 8.45 12.87
CA ASN A 167 -23.88 9.40 13.32
C ASN A 167 -23.94 10.65 12.42
N ILE A 168 -22.78 11.15 12.00
CA ILE A 168 -22.71 12.30 11.08
C ILE A 168 -23.35 11.94 9.74
N LEU A 169 -22.99 10.76 9.18
CA LEU A 169 -23.57 10.27 7.93
C LEU A 169 -25.07 10.01 8.06
N HIS A 170 -25.52 9.43 9.18
CA HIS A 170 -26.93 9.21 9.46
C HIS A 170 -27.71 10.54 9.49
N ASN A 171 -27.19 11.56 10.17
CA ASN A 171 -27.81 12.88 10.23
C ASN A 171 -27.89 13.54 8.85
N TYR A 172 -26.84 13.41 8.04
CA TYR A 172 -26.86 13.89 6.65
C TYR A 172 -27.93 13.19 5.82
N CYS A 173 -28.02 11.86 5.94
CA CYS A 173 -29.04 11.07 5.26
C CYS A 173 -30.46 11.42 5.72
N GLN A 174 -30.67 11.79 6.97
CA GLN A 174 -31.98 12.16 7.51
C GLN A 174 -32.35 13.64 7.30
N SER A 175 -31.39 14.48 6.95
CA SER A 175 -31.62 15.90 6.69
C SER A 175 -32.49 16.05 5.44
N ALA A 176 -33.76 16.40 5.64
CA ALA A 176 -34.66 16.74 4.55
C ALA A 176 -34.07 17.91 3.77
N ALA A 177 -34.01 17.79 2.44
CA ALA A 177 -33.94 18.99 1.60
C ALA A 177 -35.12 19.87 2.05
N THR A 178 -34.87 21.15 2.28
CA THR A 178 -35.87 22.16 2.69
C THR A 178 -37.11 22.10 1.78
N ALA A 179 -38.05 21.23 2.13
CA ALA A 179 -39.34 21.12 1.49
C ALA A 179 -40.32 21.78 2.45
N ALA A 180 -40.74 22.99 2.11
CA ALA A 180 -41.93 23.60 2.66
C ALA A 180 -43.13 22.72 2.28
N GLY A 181 -43.43 21.71 3.09
CA GLY A 181 -44.54 20.77 2.90
C GLY A 181 -44.85 20.03 4.21
N PRO A 182 -46.10 19.59 4.44
CA PRO A 182 -46.51 19.06 5.74
C PRO A 182 -46.03 17.61 5.90
N GLY A 183 -44.90 17.42 6.56
CA GLY A 183 -44.45 16.14 7.13
C GLY A 183 -42.95 15.89 6.95
N PRO A 184 -42.23 15.37 7.97
CA PRO A 184 -40.83 15.00 7.78
C PRO A 184 -40.76 13.72 6.92
N ILE A 185 -40.25 13.84 5.69
CA ILE A 185 -39.82 12.70 4.89
C ILE A 185 -38.63 12.08 5.63
N ARG A 186 -38.87 11.06 6.45
CA ARG A 186 -37.81 10.31 7.10
C ARG A 186 -37.22 9.35 6.08
N ASN A 187 -35.99 9.63 5.64
CA ASN A 187 -35.26 8.71 4.77
C ASN A 187 -35.05 7.37 5.50
N ALA A 188 -35.42 6.27 4.83
CA ALA A 188 -35.25 4.90 5.28
C ALA A 188 -34.14 4.21 4.45
N PRO A 189 -33.49 3.16 4.98
CA PRO A 189 -32.57 2.35 4.18
C PRO A 189 -33.30 1.75 2.97
N LEU A 190 -32.65 1.77 1.79
CA LEU A 190 -33.12 1.08 0.59
C LEU A 190 -33.28 -0.42 0.83
N VAL A 191 -32.34 -1.02 1.59
CA VAL A 191 -32.46 -2.41 2.03
C VAL A 191 -31.91 -2.55 3.45
N SER A 192 -32.81 -2.75 4.41
CA SER A 192 -32.48 -2.88 5.83
C SER A 192 -31.57 -4.06 6.11
N ASN A 193 -30.46 -3.82 6.82
CA ASN A 193 -29.65 -4.86 7.42
C ASN A 193 -30.31 -5.34 8.73
N GLN A 194 -30.78 -6.60 8.78
CA GLN A 194 -31.52 -7.15 9.93
C GLN A 194 -30.63 -7.48 11.15
N ASN A 195 -29.30 -7.35 11.04
CA ASN A 195 -28.37 -7.62 12.13
C ASN A 195 -28.26 -6.41 13.10
N ASN A 196 -29.07 -6.45 14.16
CA ASN A 196 -29.14 -5.40 15.21
C ASN A 196 -28.17 -5.59 16.39
N VAL A 197 -27.17 -6.49 16.30
CA VAL A 197 -26.19 -6.64 17.38
C VAL A 197 -25.16 -5.53 17.28
N ALA A 198 -25.01 -4.73 18.35
CA ALA A 198 -23.98 -3.70 18.42
C ALA A 198 -22.59 -4.36 18.29
N PRO A 199 -21.81 -4.03 17.24
CA PRO A 199 -20.57 -4.73 16.98
C PRO A 199 -19.56 -4.47 18.10
N ASN A 200 -18.86 -5.51 18.53
CA ASN A 200 -17.76 -5.38 19.48
C ASN A 200 -16.57 -4.63 18.83
N ALA A 201 -15.57 -4.22 19.62
CA ALA A 201 -14.42 -3.46 19.13
C ALA A 201 -13.69 -4.16 17.97
N LYS A 202 -13.60 -5.49 18.01
CA LYS A 202 -12.95 -6.31 16.97
C LYS A 202 -13.75 -6.32 15.66
N GLU A 203 -15.07 -6.44 15.75
CA GLU A 203 -15.98 -6.38 14.59
C GLU A 203 -15.97 -5.01 13.93
N LYS A 204 -15.93 -3.93 14.73
CA LYS A 204 -15.79 -2.55 14.22
C LYS A 204 -14.47 -2.37 13.46
N ALA A 205 -13.36 -2.85 14.02
CA ALA A 205 -12.06 -2.83 13.38
C ALA A 205 -12.04 -3.60 12.04
N GLN A 206 -12.64 -4.80 12.01
CA GLN A 206 -12.76 -5.60 10.78
C GLN A 206 -13.62 -4.92 9.72
N LEU A 207 -14.73 -4.32 10.13
CA LEU A 207 -15.60 -3.58 9.23
C LEU A 207 -14.87 -2.39 8.61
N LEU A 208 -14.21 -1.57 9.43
CA LEU A 208 -13.41 -0.43 8.99
C LEU A 208 -12.33 -0.88 7.98
N GLN A 209 -11.62 -1.97 8.26
CA GLN A 209 -10.61 -2.54 7.37
C GLN A 209 -11.18 -2.88 5.98
N VAL A 210 -12.34 -3.56 5.91
CA VAL A 210 -12.97 -3.94 4.64
C VAL A 210 -13.40 -2.70 3.84
N TYR A 211 -13.89 -1.67 4.52
CA TYR A 211 -14.29 -0.43 3.89
C TYR A 211 -13.09 0.38 3.41
N LEU A 212 -12.00 0.48 4.18
CA LEU A 212 -10.77 1.18 3.81
C LEU A 212 -10.16 0.62 2.51
N ASP A 213 -10.02 -0.70 2.43
CA ASP A 213 -9.50 -1.38 1.23
C ASP A 213 -10.27 -0.97 -0.03
N LYS A 214 -11.60 -1.13 0.04
CA LYS A 214 -12.48 -0.86 -1.10
C LYS A 214 -12.57 0.63 -1.41
N PHE A 215 -12.64 1.49 -0.40
CA PHE A 215 -12.69 2.94 -0.59
C PHE A 215 -11.46 3.47 -1.34
N LEU A 216 -10.26 3.05 -0.94
CA LEU A 216 -9.01 3.50 -1.57
C LEU A 216 -8.86 2.93 -2.99
N GLU A 217 -9.28 1.68 -3.21
CA GLU A 217 -9.42 1.10 -4.56
C GLU A 217 -10.38 1.94 -5.42
N TYR A 218 -11.54 2.30 -4.88
CA TYR A 218 -12.58 3.05 -5.59
C TYR A 218 -12.11 4.46 -5.95
N CYS A 219 -11.37 5.15 -5.08
CA CYS A 219 -10.78 6.46 -5.41
C CYS A 219 -10.02 6.39 -6.74
N THR A 220 -9.12 5.41 -6.88
CA THR A 220 -8.31 5.25 -8.10
C THR A 220 -9.11 4.73 -9.29
N ARG A 221 -10.01 3.76 -9.07
CA ARG A 221 -10.72 3.07 -10.15
C ARG A 221 -11.83 3.93 -10.74
N GLU A 222 -12.66 4.54 -9.89
CA GLU A 222 -13.83 5.27 -10.36
C GLU A 222 -13.43 6.53 -11.14
N THR A 223 -12.28 7.14 -10.84
CA THR A 223 -11.77 8.29 -11.61
C THR A 223 -11.53 7.97 -13.09
N ILE A 224 -11.07 6.76 -13.41
CA ILE A 224 -10.85 6.32 -14.79
C ILE A 224 -12.16 6.04 -15.53
N ARG A 225 -13.21 5.68 -14.79
CA ARG A 225 -14.52 5.36 -15.38
C ARG A 225 -15.29 6.57 -15.85
N ILE A 226 -14.88 7.78 -15.43
CA ILE A 226 -15.50 9.02 -15.90
C ILE A 226 -15.00 9.35 -17.29
N GLU A 227 -15.94 9.42 -18.22
CA GLU A 227 -15.66 9.69 -19.62
C GLU A 227 -15.61 11.20 -19.88
N TRP A 228 -14.44 11.78 -19.61
CA TRP A 228 -14.08 13.14 -20.00
C TRP A 228 -13.52 13.20 -21.42
N ASP A 229 -13.73 14.32 -22.11
CA ASP A 229 -13.11 14.62 -23.41
C ASP A 229 -11.60 14.88 -23.29
N ASP A 230 -11.16 15.42 -22.15
CA ASP A 230 -9.79 15.88 -21.91
C ASP A 230 -9.17 15.08 -20.75
N GLU A 231 -8.01 14.48 -21.02
CA GLU A 231 -7.22 13.76 -20.01
C GLU A 231 -6.76 14.66 -18.86
N ASN A 232 -6.59 15.97 -19.10
CA ASN A 232 -6.23 16.91 -18.04
C ASN A 232 -7.34 17.00 -16.98
N ILE A 233 -8.61 16.94 -17.38
CA ILE A 233 -9.73 16.95 -16.42
C ILE A 233 -9.69 15.70 -15.53
N ARG A 234 -9.34 14.53 -16.10
CA ARG A 234 -9.13 13.31 -15.29
C ARG A 234 -8.01 13.49 -14.27
N LEU A 235 -6.91 14.14 -14.67
CA LEU A 235 -5.82 14.44 -13.75
C LEU A 235 -6.26 15.42 -12.64
N GLU A 236 -7.05 16.43 -12.95
CA GLU A 236 -7.62 17.34 -11.94
C GLU A 236 -8.59 16.62 -10.99
N CYS A 237 -9.42 15.68 -11.48
CA CYS A 237 -10.23 14.82 -10.61
C CYS A 237 -9.35 13.99 -9.66
N ALA A 238 -8.26 13.39 -10.16
CA ALA A 238 -7.35 12.59 -9.34
C ALA A 238 -6.64 13.46 -8.28
N LYS A 239 -6.17 14.65 -8.65
CA LYS A 239 -5.58 15.63 -7.72
C LYS A 239 -6.57 16.02 -6.63
N PHE A 240 -7.81 16.31 -7.00
CA PHE A 240 -8.87 16.68 -6.07
C PHE A 240 -9.15 15.58 -5.04
N ILE A 241 -9.39 14.35 -5.49
CA ILE A 241 -9.65 13.23 -4.58
C ILE A 241 -8.43 12.94 -3.70
N LEU A 242 -7.21 12.99 -4.26
CA LEU A 242 -5.99 12.81 -3.49
C LEU A 242 -5.84 13.87 -2.39
N ASP A 243 -6.06 15.15 -2.70
CA ASP A 243 -6.04 16.22 -1.70
C ASP A 243 -7.08 15.99 -0.60
N ARG A 244 -8.30 15.56 -0.98
CA ARG A 244 -9.36 15.26 -0.01
C ARG A 244 -9.01 14.06 0.88
N VAL A 245 -8.39 13.01 0.34
CA VAL A 245 -7.86 11.91 1.18
C VAL A 245 -6.78 12.41 2.14
N ILE A 246 -5.90 13.30 1.69
CA ILE A 246 -4.86 13.89 2.56
C ILE A 246 -5.50 14.70 3.70
N VAL A 247 -6.36 15.65 3.36
CA VAL A 247 -6.92 16.61 4.33
C VAL A 247 -7.94 15.96 5.26
N LEU A 248 -8.84 15.12 4.74
CA LEU A 248 -9.99 14.62 5.50
C LEU A 248 -9.75 13.28 6.17
N TYR A 249 -8.73 12.52 5.75
CA TYR A 249 -8.41 11.22 6.32
C TYR A 249 -7.00 11.15 6.91
N ILE A 250 -5.95 11.51 6.15
CA ILE A 250 -4.56 11.36 6.62
C ILE A 250 -4.29 12.32 7.79
N TYR A 251 -4.72 13.57 7.69
CA TYR A 251 -4.51 14.53 8.77
C TYR A 251 -5.24 14.10 10.05
N GLU A 252 -6.43 13.51 9.96
CA GLU A 252 -7.16 13.03 11.13
C GLU A 252 -6.35 11.99 11.96
N ILE A 253 -5.60 11.13 11.30
CA ILE A 253 -4.83 10.04 11.97
C ILE A 253 -3.35 10.37 12.22
N PHE A 254 -2.82 11.40 11.55
CA PHE A 254 -1.47 11.95 11.75
C PHE A 254 -1.60 13.43 12.16
N PRO A 255 -1.83 13.73 13.45
CA PRO A 255 -2.06 15.10 13.90
C PRO A 255 -0.90 16.06 13.58
N ASP A 256 0.33 15.55 13.69
CA ASP A 256 1.56 16.36 13.61
C ASP A 256 2.15 16.43 12.20
N ILE A 257 1.49 15.85 11.18
CA ILE A 257 2.04 15.78 9.82
C ILE A 257 2.27 17.15 9.18
N GLU A 258 1.47 18.15 9.53
CA GLU A 258 1.63 19.51 9.00
C GLU A 258 2.77 20.28 9.69
N ALA A 259 3.02 20.00 10.98
CA ALA A 259 4.02 20.71 11.77
C ALA A 259 5.39 20.03 11.77
N ASN A 260 5.41 18.69 11.85
CA ASN A 260 6.60 17.86 12.01
C ASN A 260 6.81 16.89 10.84
N GLY A 261 6.05 17.06 9.76
CA GLY A 261 6.18 16.24 8.56
C GLY A 261 7.50 16.45 7.83
N VAL A 262 7.77 15.55 6.90
CA VAL A 262 8.92 15.64 6.02
C VAL A 262 8.69 16.74 4.99
N ASP A 263 9.56 17.75 4.99
CA ASP A 263 9.63 18.73 3.92
C ASP A 263 10.93 18.58 3.12
N ILE A 264 10.84 17.85 1.99
CA ILE A 264 12.00 17.63 1.13
C ILE A 264 12.43 18.89 0.37
N TYR A 265 11.55 19.91 0.29
CA TYR A 265 11.81 21.16 -0.42
C TYR A 265 12.35 22.27 0.49
N GLY A 266 11.94 22.28 1.77
CA GLY A 266 12.35 23.26 2.77
C GLY A 266 13.55 22.84 3.64
N GLY A 267 13.98 21.58 3.53
CA GLY A 267 15.00 21.00 4.40
C GLY A 267 14.34 20.35 5.62
N TRP A 268 14.61 19.06 5.81
CA TRP A 268 14.07 18.29 6.92
C TRP A 268 15.16 18.09 7.99
N GLU A 269 14.95 18.70 9.15
CA GLU A 269 15.72 18.42 10.36
C GLU A 269 14.91 17.42 11.17
N GLY A 270 15.33 16.16 11.14
CA GLY A 270 14.56 15.08 11.74
C GLY A 270 14.21 15.33 13.21
N ASN A 271 12.98 15.02 13.58
CA ASN A 271 12.56 14.96 14.97
C ASN A 271 12.24 13.52 15.35
N GLU A 272 12.80 13.08 16.48
CA GLU A 272 12.45 11.85 17.19
C GLU A 272 11.15 12.12 17.97
N GLY A 273 10.02 11.86 17.32
CA GLY A 273 8.73 11.89 18.01
C GLY A 273 8.64 10.76 19.04
N LEU A 274 8.10 11.05 20.22
CA LEU A 274 7.66 9.99 21.14
C LEU A 274 6.53 9.21 20.45
N ALA A 275 6.80 7.96 20.08
CA ALA A 275 5.76 7.07 19.56
C ALA A 275 5.04 6.39 20.74
N ASP A 276 3.81 6.83 21.03
CA ASP A 276 2.94 6.14 21.98
C ASP A 276 2.66 4.71 21.51
N VAL A 277 2.88 3.73 22.39
CA VAL A 277 2.66 2.32 22.07
C VAL A 277 1.16 2.05 21.91
N ARG A 278 0.75 1.80 20.67
CA ARG A 278 -0.62 1.41 20.30
C ARG A 278 -0.74 -0.07 19.94
N ASP A 279 -1.93 -0.62 20.17
CA ASP A 279 -2.26 -1.99 19.77
C ASP A 279 -2.58 -2.09 18.27
N THR A 280 -2.35 -3.26 17.67
CA THR A 280 -2.60 -3.52 16.24
C THR A 280 -4.08 -3.45 15.87
N ALA A 281 -4.98 -3.61 16.84
CA ALA A 281 -6.42 -3.52 16.64
C ALA A 281 -6.98 -2.10 16.81
N ASP A 282 -6.17 -1.11 17.19
CA ASP A 282 -6.59 0.31 17.27
C ASP A 282 -7.06 0.79 15.88
N PRO A 283 -8.28 1.33 15.74
CA PRO A 283 -8.78 1.90 14.49
C PRO A 283 -7.83 2.90 13.84
N ILE A 284 -7.07 3.67 14.64
CA ILE A 284 -6.07 4.62 14.14
C ILE A 284 -4.93 3.87 13.47
N VAL A 285 -4.43 2.81 14.11
CA VAL A 285 -3.38 1.96 13.54
C VAL A 285 -3.83 1.31 12.24
N ILE A 286 -5.07 0.79 12.19
CA ILE A 286 -5.66 0.21 10.98
C ILE A 286 -5.73 1.26 9.86
N ALA A 287 -6.25 2.45 10.14
CA ALA A 287 -6.33 3.53 9.16
C ALA A 287 -4.94 3.94 8.64
N ARG A 288 -3.95 4.07 9.52
CA ARG A 288 -2.55 4.38 9.16
C ARG A 288 -2.00 3.34 8.18
N TYR A 289 -2.17 2.06 8.46
CA TYR A 289 -1.72 0.98 7.58
C TYR A 289 -2.29 1.10 6.16
N TRP A 290 -3.61 1.24 6.03
CA TRP A 290 -4.27 1.26 4.73
C TRP A 290 -3.91 2.49 3.89
N LEU A 291 -3.82 3.67 4.53
CA LEU A 291 -3.47 4.90 3.83
C LEU A 291 -2.01 4.91 3.37
N ILE A 292 -1.08 4.46 4.22
CA ILE A 292 0.34 4.28 3.85
C ILE A 292 0.45 3.28 2.70
N ARG A 293 -0.22 2.13 2.81
CA ARG A 293 -0.21 1.09 1.76
C ARG A 293 -0.64 1.65 0.42
N TRP A 294 -1.75 2.39 0.41
CA TRP A 294 -2.32 2.94 -0.82
C TRP A 294 -1.39 3.95 -1.45
N MET A 295 -0.88 4.91 -0.69
CA MET A 295 0.05 5.93 -1.23
C MET A 295 1.38 5.32 -1.70
N ALA A 296 1.95 4.36 -0.94
CA ALA A 296 3.16 3.66 -1.34
C ALA A 296 2.93 2.81 -2.60
N SER A 297 1.79 2.13 -2.71
CA SER A 297 1.41 1.38 -3.91
C SER A 297 1.29 2.28 -5.13
N VAL A 298 0.62 3.44 -5.00
CA VAL A 298 0.50 4.43 -6.08
C VAL A 298 1.88 4.95 -6.51
N ALA A 299 2.77 5.23 -5.56
CA ALA A 299 4.12 5.71 -5.85
C ALA A 299 4.98 4.67 -6.59
N LEU A 300 4.82 3.38 -6.24
CA LEU A 300 5.51 2.24 -6.85
C LEU A 300 5.03 1.90 -8.26
N THR A 301 3.82 2.32 -8.64
CA THR A 301 3.25 1.95 -9.94
C THR A 301 4.05 2.55 -11.10
N THR A 302 4.83 1.72 -11.79
CA THR A 302 5.59 2.14 -13.00
C THR A 302 5.04 1.57 -14.30
N ASN A 303 4.18 0.54 -14.23
CA ASN A 303 3.68 -0.17 -15.40
C ASN A 303 2.43 0.50 -15.98
N ASN A 304 2.37 0.62 -17.31
CA ASN A 304 1.24 1.18 -18.06
C ASN A 304 0.18 0.11 -18.42
N ASP A 305 -0.04 -0.86 -17.55
CA ASP A 305 -1.08 -1.87 -17.76
C ASP A 305 -2.48 -1.26 -17.54
N LEU A 306 -3.46 -1.65 -18.36
CA LEU A 306 -4.85 -1.18 -18.23
C LEU A 306 -5.44 -1.46 -16.85
N ALA A 307 -5.03 -2.56 -16.21
CA ALA A 307 -5.44 -2.93 -14.85
C ALA A 307 -5.01 -1.91 -13.78
N VAL A 308 -4.01 -1.08 -14.10
CA VAL A 308 -3.32 -0.20 -13.15
C VAL A 308 -3.37 1.26 -13.61
N ALA A 309 -4.11 1.56 -14.68
CA ALA A 309 -4.26 2.90 -15.26
C ALA A 309 -4.71 3.96 -14.22
N GLY A 310 -5.58 3.58 -13.30
CA GLY A 310 -6.00 4.44 -12.18
C GLY A 310 -4.85 4.81 -11.25
N GLN A 311 -4.00 3.85 -10.88
CA GLN A 311 -2.85 4.13 -10.03
C GLN A 311 -1.79 4.94 -10.79
N VAL A 312 -1.60 4.72 -12.09
CA VAL A 312 -0.70 5.54 -12.92
C VAL A 312 -1.16 7.00 -12.97
N LEU A 313 -2.46 7.24 -13.13
CA LEU A 313 -3.03 8.59 -13.07
C LEU A 313 -2.82 9.23 -11.69
N TYR A 314 -3.09 8.49 -10.63
CA TYR A 314 -2.86 8.96 -9.25
C TYR A 314 -1.39 9.18 -8.94
N ARG A 315 -0.48 8.42 -9.56
CA ARG A 315 0.96 8.64 -9.44
C ARG A 315 1.36 9.97 -10.06
N LYS A 316 0.81 10.32 -11.23
CA LYS A 316 0.99 11.64 -11.84
C LYS A 316 0.44 12.74 -10.91
N ALA A 317 -0.76 12.55 -10.35
CA ALA A 317 -1.35 13.50 -9.40
C ALA A 317 -0.48 13.68 -8.13
N LEU A 318 0.01 12.59 -7.57
CA LEU A 318 0.85 12.55 -6.36
C LEU A 318 2.12 13.38 -6.51
N PHE A 319 2.87 13.18 -7.60
CA PHE A 319 4.11 13.89 -7.83
C PHE A 319 3.94 15.27 -8.45
N SER A 320 2.74 15.64 -8.89
CA SER A 320 2.42 17.01 -9.33
C SER A 320 2.17 17.99 -8.17
N SER A 321 2.10 17.48 -6.93
CA SER A 321 1.80 18.29 -5.73
C SER A 321 2.90 18.10 -4.68
N ARG A 322 3.53 19.22 -4.28
CA ARG A 322 4.52 19.22 -3.18
C ARG A 322 3.92 18.73 -1.88
N LYS A 323 2.69 19.15 -1.56
CA LYS A 323 1.93 18.70 -0.37
C LYS A 323 1.76 17.19 -0.38
N ALA A 324 1.34 16.61 -1.50
CA ALA A 324 1.12 15.18 -1.61
C ALA A 324 2.44 14.39 -1.56
N THR A 325 3.51 14.93 -2.15
CA THR A 325 4.87 14.36 -2.08
C THR A 325 5.41 14.35 -0.64
N ASN A 326 5.34 15.48 0.07
CA ASN A 326 5.76 15.59 1.47
C ASN A 326 4.92 14.69 2.39
N THR A 327 3.61 14.59 2.10
CA THR A 327 2.72 13.66 2.81
C THR A 327 3.18 12.21 2.62
N LEU A 328 3.47 11.79 1.37
CA LEU A 328 4.01 10.45 1.10
C LEU A 328 5.29 10.19 1.89
N LEU A 329 6.27 11.11 1.83
CA LEU A 329 7.56 10.92 2.52
C LEU A 329 7.37 10.82 4.04
N THR A 330 6.48 11.62 4.62
CA THR A 330 6.13 11.52 6.04
C THR A 330 5.51 10.17 6.36
N LEU A 331 4.59 9.69 5.51
CA LEU A 331 3.98 8.38 5.66
C LEU A 331 5.00 7.24 5.58
N LEU A 332 6.04 7.35 4.73
CA LEU A 332 7.12 6.36 4.66
C LEU A 332 7.96 6.36 5.95
N LYS A 333 8.26 7.53 6.53
CA LYS A 333 8.91 7.64 7.85
C LYS A 333 8.08 6.95 8.93
N GLU A 334 6.79 7.28 9.01
CA GLU A 334 5.88 6.76 10.03
C GLU A 334 5.61 5.25 9.88
N ALA A 335 5.62 4.72 8.65
CA ALA A 335 5.37 3.31 8.38
C ALA A 335 6.29 2.38 9.16
N VAL A 336 7.55 2.77 9.28
CA VAL A 336 8.62 2.00 9.92
C VAL A 336 8.44 1.96 11.45
N MET A 337 7.66 2.90 12.00
CA MET A 337 7.34 3.02 13.43
C MET A 337 6.00 2.40 13.81
N LEU A 338 5.26 1.81 12.87
CA LEU A 338 3.99 1.15 13.17
C LEU A 338 4.17 -0.16 13.96
N PRO A 339 3.12 -0.63 14.67
CA PRO A 339 3.14 -1.93 15.30
C PRO A 339 3.63 -3.06 14.39
N LEU A 340 4.30 -4.06 14.97
CA LEU A 340 4.68 -5.25 14.19
C LEU A 340 3.47 -6.18 14.01
N PRO A 341 3.41 -6.94 12.90
CA PRO A 341 2.36 -7.95 12.71
C PRO A 341 2.39 -9.04 13.80
N CYS A 342 1.25 -9.27 14.46
CA CYS A 342 1.00 -10.43 15.34
C CYS A 342 0.54 -11.64 14.55
N SER A 343 1.01 -12.84 14.90
CA SER A 343 0.47 -14.11 14.41
C SER A 343 -0.95 -14.42 14.93
N ASN A 344 -1.27 -13.97 16.15
CA ASN A 344 -2.47 -14.39 16.88
C ASN A 344 -3.65 -13.41 16.82
N VAL A 345 -3.42 -12.18 16.33
CA VAL A 345 -4.45 -11.16 16.24
C VAL A 345 -4.89 -11.04 14.78
N ILE A 346 -5.99 -11.74 14.48
CA ILE A 346 -6.85 -11.58 13.29
C ILE A 346 -6.36 -12.37 12.07
N HIS A 347 -7.13 -13.42 11.72
CA HIS A 347 -7.03 -14.36 10.59
C HIS A 347 -6.09 -14.02 9.43
N LYS A 348 -5.43 -15.06 8.90
CA LYS A 348 -4.73 -15.30 7.61
C LYS A 348 -4.63 -14.15 6.56
N LEU A 349 -5.65 -13.30 6.38
CA LEU A 349 -5.60 -12.10 5.55
C LEU A 349 -4.76 -10.94 6.15
N SER A 350 -4.80 -10.70 7.47
CA SER A 350 -4.13 -9.54 8.09
C SER A 350 -2.62 -9.73 8.24
N PHE A 351 -2.17 -10.96 8.52
CA PHE A 351 -0.75 -11.34 8.46
C PHE A 351 -0.16 -11.06 7.06
N THR A 352 -0.89 -11.41 6.00
CA THR A 352 -0.51 -11.05 4.63
C THR A 352 -0.50 -9.54 4.45
N ILE A 353 -1.47 -8.78 4.97
CA ILE A 353 -1.56 -7.33 4.77
C ILE A 353 -0.44 -6.55 5.49
N ASN A 354 -0.16 -6.78 6.77
CA ASN A 354 0.89 -6.07 7.50
C ASN A 354 2.29 -6.40 6.99
N PHE A 355 2.55 -7.67 6.64
CA PHE A 355 3.78 -8.06 5.96
C PHE A 355 3.88 -7.43 4.56
N THR A 356 2.75 -7.18 3.89
CA THR A 356 2.70 -6.56 2.56
C THR A 356 2.99 -5.04 2.61
N ILE A 357 2.63 -4.33 3.68
CA ILE A 357 2.82 -2.87 3.76
C ILE A 357 4.27 -2.49 3.88
N LEU A 358 4.97 -3.03 4.89
CA LEU A 358 6.39 -2.77 5.07
C LEU A 358 7.18 -3.31 3.87
N LYS A 359 6.73 -4.39 3.22
CA LYS A 359 7.29 -4.81 1.92
C LYS A 359 7.11 -3.76 0.82
N PHE A 360 5.95 -3.13 0.69
CA PHE A 360 5.77 -2.04 -0.28
C PHE A 360 6.64 -0.82 0.07
N VAL A 361 6.69 -0.43 1.34
CA VAL A 361 7.52 0.69 1.80
C VAL A 361 9.00 0.40 1.57
N PHE A 362 9.50 -0.74 2.01
CA PHE A 362 10.87 -1.19 1.78
C PHE A 362 11.18 -1.39 0.30
N SER A 363 10.24 -1.89 -0.50
CA SER A 363 10.42 -1.99 -1.95
C SER A 363 10.51 -0.62 -2.61
N LEU A 364 9.72 0.36 -2.17
CA LEU A 364 9.78 1.74 -2.68
C LEU A 364 11.09 2.41 -2.29
N ILE A 365 11.45 2.33 -1.02
CA ILE A 365 12.72 2.85 -0.50
C ILE A 365 13.90 2.20 -1.23
N SER A 366 13.89 0.86 -1.37
CA SER A 366 14.91 0.10 -2.12
C SER A 366 14.98 0.55 -3.59
N SER A 367 13.84 0.70 -4.26
CA SER A 367 13.79 1.12 -5.66
C SER A 367 14.40 2.52 -5.87
N TRP A 368 14.19 3.43 -4.92
CA TRP A 368 14.73 4.79 -4.95
C TRP A 368 16.21 4.85 -4.53
N LEU A 369 16.61 4.17 -3.46
CA LEU A 369 18.01 4.11 -3.01
C LEU A 369 18.93 3.46 -4.04
N LEU A 370 18.46 2.38 -4.68
CA LEU A 370 19.18 1.69 -5.76
C LEU A 370 19.03 2.39 -7.12
N GLN A 371 18.34 3.53 -7.17
CA GLN A 371 18.14 4.35 -8.37
C GLN A 371 17.54 3.58 -9.55
N ARG A 372 16.70 2.56 -9.27
CA ARG A 372 16.03 1.73 -10.28
C ARG A 372 14.88 2.48 -10.93
N ASN A 373 14.09 3.19 -10.13
CA ASN A 373 12.96 4.02 -10.58
C ASN A 373 12.91 5.33 -9.79
N LEU A 374 13.73 6.31 -10.17
CA LEU A 374 13.79 7.59 -9.46
C LEU A 374 12.43 8.32 -9.51
N PRO A 375 12.02 8.98 -8.41
CA PRO A 375 10.77 9.72 -8.38
C PRO A 375 10.89 11.01 -9.21
N PRO A 376 9.78 11.51 -9.82
CA PRO A 376 9.82 12.64 -10.74
C PRO A 376 10.32 13.95 -10.12
N PHE A 377 10.16 14.14 -8.81
CA PHE A 377 10.60 15.36 -8.12
C PHE A 377 12.13 15.53 -8.06
N ILE A 378 12.91 14.50 -8.39
CA ILE A 378 14.37 14.64 -8.56
C ILE A 378 14.70 15.60 -9.70
N ASP A 379 13.87 15.63 -10.74
CA ASP A 379 14.03 16.56 -11.87
C ASP A 379 13.63 18.00 -11.50
N GLU A 380 12.95 18.20 -10.36
CA GLU A 380 12.57 19.53 -9.84
C GLU A 380 13.67 20.21 -8.98
N GLY A 381 14.89 19.65 -8.98
CA GLY A 381 16.05 20.25 -8.30
C GLY A 381 16.44 19.61 -6.98
N ILE A 382 15.76 18.53 -6.55
CA ILE A 382 16.15 17.75 -5.38
C ILE A 382 17.32 16.83 -5.73
N THR A 383 18.40 16.90 -4.96
CA THR A 383 19.58 16.06 -5.21
C THR A 383 19.34 14.61 -4.77
N ILE A 384 19.97 13.66 -5.47
CA ILE A 384 19.93 12.24 -5.09
C ILE A 384 20.48 12.05 -3.68
N ASP A 385 21.54 12.77 -3.31
CA ASP A 385 22.10 12.73 -1.96
C ASP A 385 21.07 13.10 -0.88
N THR A 386 20.30 14.18 -1.09
CA THR A 386 19.24 14.59 -0.16
C THR A 386 18.20 13.48 0.01
N LEU A 387 17.74 12.89 -1.09
CA LEU A 387 16.80 11.78 -1.05
C LEU A 387 17.43 10.55 -0.36
N SER A 388 18.66 10.18 -0.70
CA SER A 388 19.34 9.02 -0.13
C SER A 388 19.53 9.15 1.38
N LEU A 389 19.99 10.31 1.86
CA LEU A 389 20.13 10.59 3.30
C LEU A 389 18.78 10.42 4.03
N LEU A 390 17.72 11.01 3.47
CA LEU A 390 16.37 10.91 4.03
C LEU A 390 15.89 9.45 4.11
N LEU A 391 16.08 8.68 3.02
CA LEU A 391 15.67 7.28 2.96
C LEU A 391 16.49 6.37 3.89
N ILE A 392 17.78 6.65 4.08
CA ILE A 392 18.64 5.98 5.05
C ILE A 392 18.11 6.22 6.47
N HIS A 393 17.78 7.47 6.82
CA HIS A 393 17.16 7.79 8.10
C HIS A 393 15.82 7.08 8.28
N PHE A 394 14.98 7.01 7.26
CA PHE A 394 13.72 6.27 7.34
C PHE A 394 13.94 4.79 7.64
N LEU A 395 14.85 4.13 6.91
CA LEU A 395 15.16 2.72 7.13
C LEU A 395 15.69 2.48 8.55
N THR A 396 16.71 3.23 8.95
CA THR A 396 17.42 3.02 10.22
C THR A 396 16.58 3.44 11.43
N SER A 397 15.59 4.31 11.25
CA SER A 397 14.59 4.60 12.28
C SER A 397 13.88 3.34 12.79
N PHE A 398 13.78 2.27 11.99
CA PHE A 398 13.25 0.97 12.40
C PHE A 398 13.82 0.46 13.72
N PHE A 399 15.14 0.62 13.92
CA PHE A 399 15.82 0.13 15.11
C PHE A 399 15.41 0.84 16.41
N HIS A 400 14.79 2.01 16.29
CA HIS A 400 14.28 2.81 17.41
C HIS A 400 12.79 2.55 17.67
N SER A 401 12.15 1.65 16.89
CA SER A 401 10.75 1.32 17.06
C SER A 401 10.50 0.71 18.45
N PRO A 402 9.52 1.24 19.23
CA PRO A 402 9.23 0.70 20.56
C PRO A 402 8.76 -0.76 20.48
N TYR A 403 8.22 -1.18 19.33
CA TYR A 403 7.70 -2.53 19.11
C TYR A 403 8.76 -3.61 18.98
N LEU A 404 10.03 -3.25 18.74
CA LEU A 404 11.13 -4.22 18.74
C LEU A 404 11.43 -4.72 20.16
N SER A 405 11.31 -3.84 21.14
CA SER A 405 11.52 -4.17 22.55
C SER A 405 10.45 -5.07 23.15
N LEU A 406 9.23 -4.90 22.67
CA LEU A 406 8.04 -5.61 23.10
C LEU A 406 7.59 -6.64 22.06
N ALA A 407 8.53 -7.17 21.27
CA ALA A 407 8.20 -8.02 20.12
C ALA A 407 7.33 -9.22 20.55
N GLY A 408 7.68 -9.92 21.63
CA GLY A 408 6.87 -11.05 22.14
C GLY A 408 6.50 -12.04 21.04
N GLU A 409 5.20 -12.24 20.80
CA GLU A 409 4.68 -13.09 19.72
C GLU A 409 4.99 -12.59 18.29
N ARG A 410 5.41 -11.33 18.14
CA ARG A 410 5.76 -10.66 16.87
C ARG A 410 7.25 -10.81 16.51
N LEU A 411 8.01 -11.61 17.26
CA LEU A 411 9.46 -11.76 17.07
C LEU A 411 9.86 -12.21 15.66
N SER A 412 9.15 -13.17 15.07
CA SER A 412 9.42 -13.64 13.70
C SER A 412 9.23 -12.54 12.66
N SER A 413 8.16 -11.74 12.81
CA SER A 413 7.92 -10.55 12.00
C SER A 413 9.06 -9.53 12.13
N ALA A 414 9.50 -9.26 13.37
CA ALA A 414 10.62 -8.35 13.64
C ALA A 414 11.89 -8.80 12.91
N ILE A 415 12.25 -10.08 13.03
CA ILE A 415 13.45 -10.67 12.40
C ILE A 415 13.36 -10.59 10.87
N SER A 416 12.21 -10.97 10.27
CA SER A 416 12.04 -10.94 8.81
C SER A 416 12.11 -9.52 8.24
N LEU A 417 11.55 -8.54 8.94
CA LEU A 417 11.63 -7.12 8.55
C LEU A 417 13.07 -6.59 8.67
N THR A 418 13.78 -7.00 9.74
CA THR A 418 15.20 -6.68 9.91
C THR A 418 16.02 -7.24 8.74
N GLN A 419 15.82 -8.50 8.38
CA GLN A 419 16.49 -9.12 7.24
C GLN A 419 16.17 -8.40 5.93
N SER A 420 14.93 -7.95 5.73
CA SER A 420 14.54 -7.17 4.55
C SER A 420 15.26 -5.83 4.48
N LEU A 421 15.37 -5.12 5.60
CA LEU A 421 16.15 -3.86 5.70
C LEU A 421 17.64 -4.13 5.39
N LEU A 422 18.22 -5.15 6.01
CA LEU A 422 19.62 -5.53 5.80
C LEU A 422 19.87 -5.96 4.35
N GLN A 423 18.88 -6.56 3.68
CA GLN A 423 19.01 -6.88 2.26
C GLN A 423 19.12 -5.61 1.41
N ILE A 424 18.38 -4.55 1.73
CA ILE A 424 18.48 -3.27 1.01
C ILE A 424 19.88 -2.67 1.16
N THR A 425 20.46 -2.72 2.36
CA THR A 425 21.80 -2.20 2.60
C THR A 425 22.88 -3.04 1.92
N ARG A 426 22.73 -4.38 1.89
CA ARG A 426 23.62 -5.29 1.13
C ARG A 426 23.54 -5.03 -0.37
N ASP A 427 22.33 -4.91 -0.91
CA ASP A 427 22.11 -4.61 -2.32
C ASP A 427 22.76 -3.27 -2.69
N LEU A 428 22.65 -2.27 -1.80
CA LEU A 428 23.29 -0.97 -2.00
C LEU A 428 24.81 -1.06 -1.94
N SER A 429 25.36 -1.86 -1.02
CA SER A 429 26.80 -2.08 -0.84
C SER A 429 27.35 -3.30 -1.60
N SER A 430 26.76 -3.63 -2.76
CA SER A 430 27.20 -4.74 -3.59
C SER A 430 28.03 -4.25 -4.78
N PRO A 431 29.17 -4.88 -5.10
CA PRO A 431 29.94 -4.53 -6.30
C PRO A 431 29.19 -4.82 -7.60
N SER A 432 28.17 -5.67 -7.58
CA SER A 432 27.33 -5.96 -8.75
C SER A 432 26.23 -4.92 -9.00
N THR A 433 25.99 -4.02 -8.06
CA THR A 433 24.95 -3.00 -8.16
C THR A 433 25.45 -1.81 -8.96
N SER A 434 24.80 -1.53 -10.09
CA SER A 434 25.06 -0.33 -10.89
C SER A 434 24.08 0.79 -10.49
N LEU A 435 24.60 1.87 -9.91
CA LEU A 435 23.86 3.08 -9.62
C LEU A 435 23.96 4.06 -10.79
N GLN A 436 22.88 4.75 -11.13
CA GLN A 436 22.88 5.73 -12.24
C GLN A 436 23.82 6.91 -11.95
N LYS A 437 23.86 7.38 -10.71
CA LYS A 437 24.79 8.39 -10.20
C LYS A 437 25.50 7.86 -8.95
N PRO A 438 26.81 8.07 -8.81
CA PRO A 438 27.53 7.66 -7.61
C PRO A 438 27.03 8.46 -6.40
N LEU A 439 26.91 7.78 -5.25
CA LEU A 439 26.58 8.42 -3.98
C LEU A 439 27.82 9.09 -3.39
N SER A 440 27.64 10.26 -2.77
CA SER A 440 28.76 10.98 -2.16
C SER A 440 29.28 10.33 -0.89
N THR A 441 30.49 10.72 -0.48
CA THR A 441 31.10 10.33 0.80
C THR A 441 30.17 10.59 1.99
N ARG A 442 29.41 11.69 1.97
CA ARG A 442 28.46 12.05 3.01
C ARG A 442 27.38 10.99 3.17
N VAL A 443 26.82 10.50 2.07
CA VAL A 443 25.74 9.48 2.08
C VAL A 443 26.26 8.17 2.65
N TRP A 444 27.45 7.72 2.22
CA TRP A 444 28.05 6.48 2.73
C TRP A 444 28.41 6.56 4.21
N CYS A 445 28.99 7.68 4.65
CA CYS A 445 29.31 7.89 6.07
C CYS A 445 28.04 7.92 6.92
N GLU A 446 26.96 8.54 6.43
CA GLU A 446 25.69 8.56 7.14
C GLU A 446 25.04 7.17 7.18
N LEU A 447 25.10 6.39 6.10
CA LEU A 447 24.64 4.99 6.12
C LEU A 447 25.33 4.19 7.22
N ILE A 448 26.66 4.26 7.30
CA ILE A 448 27.43 3.52 8.32
C ILE A 448 27.06 4.02 9.71
N ARG A 449 27.00 5.34 9.93
CA ARG A 449 26.65 5.94 11.22
C ARG A 449 25.24 5.54 11.68
N SER A 450 24.23 5.71 10.83
CA SER A 450 22.84 5.39 11.17
C SER A 450 22.64 3.89 11.40
N LEU A 451 23.35 3.03 10.65
CA LEU A 451 23.38 1.59 10.92
C LEU A 451 24.06 1.28 12.24
N ALA A 452 25.23 1.85 12.50
CA ALA A 452 25.96 1.64 13.75
C ALA A 452 25.10 2.02 14.96
N GLU A 453 24.45 3.19 14.93
CA GLU A 453 23.58 3.65 16.01
C GLU A 453 22.37 2.72 16.24
N GLY A 454 21.70 2.31 15.17
CA GLY A 454 20.59 1.37 15.24
C GLY A 454 21.02 -0.02 15.76
N ILE A 455 22.14 -0.54 15.28
CA ILE A 455 22.69 -1.83 15.72
C ILE A 455 23.10 -1.76 17.19
N ARG A 456 23.72 -0.66 17.61
CA ARG A 456 24.09 -0.40 19.01
C ARG A 456 22.85 -0.47 19.90
N THR A 457 21.79 0.24 19.50
CA THR A 457 20.50 0.26 20.21
C THR A 457 19.87 -1.13 20.35
N VAL A 458 19.96 -1.97 19.31
CA VAL A 458 19.41 -3.34 19.36
C VAL A 458 20.30 -4.30 20.15
N THR A 459 21.61 -4.26 19.93
CA THR A 459 22.56 -5.25 20.46
C THR A 459 22.96 -4.99 21.91
N SER A 460 22.82 -3.76 22.40
CA SER A 460 22.99 -3.43 23.83
C SER A 460 21.87 -3.98 24.70
N ARG A 461 20.77 -4.45 24.11
CA ARG A 461 19.59 -4.95 24.82
C ARG A 461 19.68 -6.47 24.95
N SER A 462 19.52 -6.98 26.16
CA SER A 462 19.58 -8.42 26.46
C SER A 462 18.24 -9.12 26.24
N ASP A 463 17.60 -8.92 25.08
CA ASP A 463 16.30 -9.50 24.72
C ASP A 463 16.40 -10.56 23.61
N ALA A 464 15.29 -11.27 23.36
CA ALA A 464 15.25 -12.33 22.35
C ALA A 464 15.52 -11.81 20.93
N TYR A 465 15.09 -10.58 20.63
CA TYR A 465 15.28 -9.93 19.34
C TYR A 465 16.75 -9.56 19.09
N GLY A 466 17.41 -8.91 20.05
CA GLY A 466 18.83 -8.60 19.99
C GLY A 466 19.68 -9.85 19.83
N ARG A 467 19.39 -10.90 20.60
CA ARG A 467 20.06 -12.20 20.45
C ARG A 467 19.93 -12.77 19.04
N ALA A 468 18.72 -12.82 18.50
CA ALA A 468 18.44 -13.43 17.20
C ALA A 468 19.00 -12.64 16.01
N THR A 469 19.19 -11.33 16.15
CA THR A 469 19.59 -10.45 15.03
C THR A 469 21.05 -9.99 15.09
N SER A 470 21.71 -10.06 16.26
CA SER A 470 23.08 -9.57 16.49
C SER A 470 24.11 -10.02 15.44
N GLY A 471 24.11 -11.30 15.06
CA GLY A 471 25.00 -11.85 14.04
C GLY A 471 24.76 -11.24 12.66
N ALA A 472 23.51 -11.23 12.20
CA ALA A 472 23.16 -10.67 10.89
C ALA A 472 23.41 -9.15 10.81
N LEU A 473 23.14 -8.42 11.90
CA LEU A 473 23.37 -7.00 12.02
C LEU A 473 24.87 -6.65 11.95
N SER A 474 25.70 -7.32 12.76
CA SER A 474 27.15 -7.10 12.76
C SER A 474 27.79 -7.48 11.42
N GLN A 475 27.39 -8.60 10.82
CA GLN A 475 27.84 -9.00 9.49
C GLN A 475 27.51 -7.93 8.43
N ASN A 476 26.29 -7.38 8.47
CA ASN A 476 25.86 -6.35 7.53
C ASN A 476 26.69 -5.07 7.67
N LEU A 477 26.86 -4.56 8.90
CA LEU A 477 27.65 -3.36 9.16
C LEU A 477 29.09 -3.51 8.65
N LEU A 478 29.74 -4.63 8.99
CA LEU A 478 31.10 -4.90 8.54
C LEU A 478 31.19 -5.04 7.01
N GLY A 479 30.22 -5.71 6.38
CA GLY A 479 30.14 -5.83 4.93
C GLY A 479 30.03 -4.48 4.23
N VAL A 480 29.17 -3.58 4.74
CA VAL A 480 29.05 -2.21 4.22
C VAL A 480 30.37 -1.45 4.37
N ILE A 481 31.04 -1.54 5.51
CA ILE A 481 32.33 -0.86 5.75
C ILE A 481 33.42 -1.38 4.79
N VAL A 482 33.54 -2.69 4.63
CA VAL A 482 34.48 -3.31 3.69
C VAL A 482 34.21 -2.82 2.27
N PHE A 483 32.94 -2.80 1.84
CA PHE A 483 32.57 -2.30 0.53
C PHE A 483 32.91 -0.81 0.35
N VAL A 484 32.54 0.05 1.30
CA VAL A 484 32.75 1.50 1.19
C VAL A 484 34.24 1.83 1.20
N ARG A 485 35.00 1.27 2.16
CA ARG A 485 36.40 1.64 2.38
C ARG A 485 37.38 0.88 1.50
N ALA A 486 37.22 -0.45 1.38
CA ALA A 486 38.19 -1.32 0.72
C ALA A 486 37.89 -1.50 -0.78
N ILE A 487 36.61 -1.54 -1.17
CA ILE A 487 36.22 -1.79 -2.57
C ILE A 487 35.99 -0.48 -3.33
N SER A 488 35.24 0.45 -2.72
CA SER A 488 34.86 1.70 -3.37
C SER A 488 35.88 2.83 -3.17
N GLY A 489 36.86 2.64 -2.27
CA GLY A 489 37.91 3.62 -1.99
C GLY A 489 37.41 4.93 -1.38
N VAL A 490 36.19 4.95 -0.82
CA VAL A 490 35.60 6.14 -0.20
C VAL A 490 36.28 6.39 1.15
N ALA A 491 36.70 7.63 1.38
CA ALA A 491 37.28 8.03 2.66
C ALA A 491 36.18 8.01 3.74
N VAL A 492 36.47 7.39 4.88
CA VAL A 492 35.56 7.29 6.02
C VAL A 492 36.15 8.12 7.17
N ASP A 493 35.36 9.04 7.70
CA ASP A 493 35.78 9.93 8.79
C ASP A 493 36.12 9.13 10.07
N GLU A 494 37.10 9.61 10.86
CA GLU A 494 37.49 8.98 12.14
C GLU A 494 36.31 8.78 13.08
N LYS A 495 35.39 9.76 13.17
CA LYS A 495 34.18 9.65 13.99
C LYS A 495 33.29 8.47 13.60
N VAL A 496 33.23 8.12 12.31
CA VAL A 496 32.43 6.98 11.84
C VAL A 496 33.08 5.66 12.29
N TRP A 497 34.41 5.61 12.36
CA TRP A 497 35.12 4.46 12.95
C TRP A 497 34.86 4.35 14.45
N ASP A 498 34.79 5.47 15.17
CA ASP A 498 34.40 5.49 16.59
C ASP A 498 32.98 4.98 16.79
N ASP A 499 32.03 5.38 15.92
CA ASP A 499 30.64 4.90 15.94
C ASP A 499 30.59 3.36 15.76
N VAL A 500 31.38 2.81 14.82
CA VAL A 500 31.48 1.35 14.60
C VAL A 500 32.12 0.65 15.79
N LEU A 501 33.19 1.21 16.35
CA LEU A 501 33.85 0.66 17.53
C LEU A 501 32.88 0.61 18.72
N ALA A 502 32.07 1.66 18.91
CA ALA A 502 31.06 1.71 19.96
C ALA A 502 30.03 0.57 19.87
N VAL A 503 29.69 0.10 18.66
CA VAL A 503 28.85 -1.10 18.47
C VAL A 503 29.47 -2.32 19.12
N PHE A 504 30.74 -2.61 18.82
CA PHE A 504 31.41 -3.80 19.36
C PHE A 504 31.81 -3.65 20.84
N GLN A 505 31.95 -2.44 21.35
CA GLN A 505 32.13 -2.19 22.78
C GLN A 505 30.84 -2.39 23.59
N SER A 506 29.68 -2.07 23.01
CA SER A 506 28.38 -2.19 23.66
C SER A 506 27.71 -3.55 23.49
N GLY A 507 28.07 -4.29 22.43
CA GLY A 507 27.51 -5.60 22.13
C GLY A 507 27.97 -6.67 23.11
N CYS A 508 27.07 -7.59 23.47
CA CYS A 508 27.32 -8.66 24.44
C CYS A 508 27.25 -10.08 23.83
N TRP A 509 27.18 -10.18 22.49
CA TRP A 509 26.84 -11.41 21.79
C TRP A 509 28.05 -12.06 21.11
N ILE A 510 28.21 -13.38 21.32
CA ILE A 510 29.30 -14.17 20.72
C ILE A 510 29.27 -14.13 19.19
N GLN A 511 28.07 -14.09 18.60
CA GLN A 511 27.87 -14.04 17.16
C GLN A 511 28.54 -12.81 16.55
N MET A 512 28.59 -11.67 17.26
CA MET A 512 29.24 -10.45 16.78
C MET A 512 30.76 -10.61 16.73
N ILE A 513 31.34 -11.27 17.74
CA ILE A 513 32.78 -11.56 17.82
C ILE A 513 33.17 -12.52 16.68
N GLU A 514 32.34 -13.54 16.41
CA GLU A 514 32.55 -14.45 15.28
C GLU A 514 32.54 -13.71 13.94
N GLN A 515 31.59 -12.78 13.72
CA GLN A 515 31.58 -11.98 12.50
C GLN A 515 32.80 -11.06 12.38
N TRP A 516 33.23 -10.45 13.50
CA TRP A 516 34.45 -9.64 13.53
C TRP A 516 35.69 -10.49 13.17
N SER A 517 35.85 -11.67 13.77
CA SER A 517 36.94 -12.60 13.48
C SER A 517 37.02 -12.93 11.99
N ARG A 518 35.87 -13.28 11.38
CA ARG A 518 35.82 -13.62 9.95
C ARG A 518 36.27 -12.47 9.05
N VAL A 519 35.91 -11.24 9.40
CA VAL A 519 36.31 -10.05 8.63
C VAL A 519 37.80 -9.76 8.83
N VAL A 520 38.32 -9.89 10.04
CA VAL A 520 39.76 -9.77 10.31
C VAL A 520 40.57 -10.82 9.53
N ASP A 521 40.13 -12.08 9.51
CA ASP A 521 40.78 -13.14 8.74
C ASP A 521 40.78 -12.82 7.24
N SER A 522 39.63 -12.36 6.73
CA SER A 522 39.46 -11.99 5.32
C SER A 522 40.34 -10.81 4.91
N VAL A 523 40.37 -9.74 5.72
CA VAL A 523 41.22 -8.56 5.48
C VAL A 523 42.69 -8.93 5.60
N THR A 524 43.06 -9.76 6.58
CA THR A 524 44.45 -10.25 6.75
C THR A 524 44.91 -11.03 5.54
N ARG A 525 44.08 -11.97 5.04
CA ARG A 525 44.36 -12.71 3.82
C ARG A 525 44.49 -11.78 2.60
N ALA A 526 43.59 -10.81 2.45
CA ALA A 526 43.64 -9.85 1.35
C ALA A 526 44.91 -8.97 1.41
N LEU A 527 45.34 -8.56 2.60
CA LEU A 527 46.59 -7.82 2.79
C LEU A 527 47.81 -8.66 2.42
N ILE A 528 47.84 -9.93 2.81
CA ILE A 528 48.96 -10.83 2.49
C ILE A 528 49.01 -11.10 0.99
N LEU A 529 47.86 -11.35 0.37
CA LEU A 529 47.73 -11.46 -1.09
C LEU A 529 48.23 -10.20 -1.80
N ASN A 530 47.82 -9.01 -1.37
CA ASN A 530 48.21 -7.77 -2.04
C ASN A 530 49.68 -7.37 -1.82
N LEU A 531 50.27 -7.70 -0.67
CA LEU A 531 51.65 -7.32 -0.34
C LEU A 531 52.68 -8.37 -0.78
N PHE A 532 52.32 -9.66 -0.74
CA PHE A 532 53.24 -10.77 -0.97
C PHE A 532 52.83 -11.66 -2.14
N GLU A 533 51.68 -11.44 -2.77
CA GLU A 533 51.13 -12.27 -3.86
C GLU A 533 50.93 -13.75 -3.47
N VAL A 534 50.78 -14.04 -2.16
CA VAL A 534 50.59 -15.39 -1.61
C VAL A 534 49.16 -15.57 -1.11
N ASP A 535 48.47 -16.60 -1.61
CA ASP A 535 47.16 -17.01 -1.09
C ASP A 535 47.29 -17.97 0.09
N ILE A 536 46.77 -17.56 1.25
CA ILE A 536 46.74 -18.36 2.48
C ILE A 536 45.32 -18.87 2.75
N ALA A 537 44.55 -19.14 1.70
CA ALA A 537 43.27 -19.82 1.84
C ALA A 537 43.43 -21.14 2.61
N PRO A 538 42.51 -21.49 3.53
CA PRO A 538 42.48 -22.83 4.11
C PRO A 538 42.36 -23.85 2.98
N CYS A 539 43.32 -24.78 2.88
CA CYS A 539 43.29 -25.83 1.88
C CYS A 539 42.26 -26.88 2.27
N ASP A 540 40.98 -26.70 1.91
CA ASP A 540 40.01 -27.79 1.85
C ASP A 540 38.82 -27.46 0.95
N GLN A 541 38.89 -27.98 -0.29
CA GLN A 541 37.82 -28.67 -1.03
C GLN A 541 38.30 -29.14 -2.42
N MET A 542 39.56 -29.60 -2.54
CA MET A 542 39.99 -30.46 -3.66
C MET A 542 39.88 -31.94 -3.29
N ALA A 543 38.68 -32.41 -2.97
CA ALA A 543 38.43 -33.83 -2.73
C ALA A 543 37.00 -34.28 -3.09
N SER A 544 36.52 -33.99 -4.30
CA SER A 544 35.39 -34.75 -4.88
C SER A 544 35.33 -34.69 -6.41
N HIS A 545 36.46 -34.89 -7.08
CA HIS A 545 36.49 -35.27 -8.50
C HIS A 545 37.26 -36.59 -8.65
N GLN A 546 36.76 -37.65 -7.98
CA GLN A 546 36.98 -39.00 -8.48
C GLN A 546 35.81 -39.40 -9.35
N VAL A 547 36.12 -39.50 -10.64
CA VAL A 547 35.30 -40.10 -11.69
C VAL A 547 34.92 -41.51 -11.27
N VAL A 548 33.68 -41.72 -10.80
CA VAL A 548 33.09 -43.06 -10.74
C VAL A 548 32.15 -43.19 -11.93
N LYS A 549 32.63 -43.93 -12.93
CA LYS A 549 31.85 -44.40 -14.09
C LYS A 549 30.58 -45.10 -13.60
N ARG A 550 29.44 -44.50 -13.95
CA ARG A 550 28.11 -45.08 -13.84
C ARG A 550 27.99 -46.25 -14.81
N MET A 551 28.07 -47.49 -14.32
CA MET A 551 27.59 -48.67 -15.04
C MET A 551 26.26 -49.09 -14.42
N LYS A 552 25.18 -48.94 -15.20
CA LYS A 552 23.84 -49.48 -14.91
C LYS A 552 23.86 -50.99 -15.15
N SER A 553 23.37 -51.76 -14.19
CA SER A 553 22.73 -53.06 -14.46
C SER A 553 21.62 -53.29 -13.43
N ASN A 554 20.49 -53.75 -13.98
CA ASN A 554 19.18 -54.01 -13.36
C ASN A 554 19.17 -55.24 -12.43
N GLU A 555 17.99 -55.45 -11.83
CA GLU A 555 17.40 -56.69 -11.27
C GLU A 555 17.45 -56.78 -9.72
N THR A 556 16.37 -56.45 -8.99
CA THR A 556 15.08 -57.14 -8.69
C THR A 556 15.14 -58.18 -7.57
N VAL A 557 14.12 -58.11 -6.67
CA VAL A 557 13.65 -59.11 -5.67
C VAL A 557 14.49 -59.13 -4.37
N SER A 558 14.00 -59.11 -3.13
CA SER A 558 12.72 -59.46 -2.45
C SER A 558 12.71 -58.91 -1.02
N ALA A 559 11.54 -58.56 -0.49
CA ALA A 559 11.26 -58.49 0.96
C ALA A 559 11.11 -59.93 1.55
N PRO A 560 11.12 -60.18 2.88
CA PRO A 560 10.04 -59.72 3.77
C PRO A 560 10.38 -59.47 5.27
N ASP A 561 9.37 -58.91 5.94
CA ASP A 561 8.92 -59.05 7.34
C ASP A 561 9.72 -58.52 8.55
N GLY A 562 8.99 -57.78 9.42
CA GLY A 562 9.30 -57.69 10.86
C GLY A 562 8.89 -56.39 11.56
N ALA A 563 7.67 -56.38 12.10
CA ALA A 563 6.97 -55.34 12.86
C ALA A 563 7.71 -54.49 13.93
N ASN A 564 7.20 -53.26 14.07
CA ASN A 564 7.04 -52.39 15.26
C ASN A 564 8.27 -51.85 16.02
N ILE A 565 8.33 -50.52 16.22
CA ILE A 565 8.19 -49.82 17.52
C ILE A 565 8.34 -48.29 17.35
N GLU A 566 7.33 -47.60 17.89
CA GLU A 566 7.26 -46.28 18.55
C GLU A 566 7.88 -44.98 17.99
N PHE A 567 7.00 -43.97 18.01
CA PHE A 567 7.20 -42.52 18.06
C PHE A 567 8.53 -42.05 18.67
N SER A 568 9.24 -41.17 17.96
CA SER A 568 10.12 -40.17 18.57
C SER A 568 10.28 -38.95 17.64
N GLU A 569 10.36 -37.80 18.31
CA GLU A 569 10.33 -36.40 17.88
C GLU A 569 11.14 -36.02 16.63
N GLU A 570 10.53 -35.23 15.74
CA GLU A 570 11.24 -34.42 14.73
C GLU A 570 11.89 -33.20 15.41
N ILE A 571 13.21 -33.24 15.60
CA ILE A 571 14.07 -32.05 15.61
C ILE A 571 14.65 -31.95 14.20
N ARG A 572 14.07 -31.10 13.34
CA ARG A 572 14.67 -30.68 12.08
C ARG A 572 15.29 -29.30 12.25
N SER A 573 16.61 -29.28 12.26
CA SER A 573 17.47 -28.10 12.22
C SER A 573 17.39 -27.40 10.86
N GLU A 574 17.01 -26.13 10.88
CA GLU A 574 17.20 -25.17 9.79
C GLU A 574 18.68 -24.76 9.76
N ASN A 575 19.48 -25.35 8.86
CA ASN A 575 20.88 -24.96 8.66
C ASN A 575 21.21 -24.61 7.19
N SER A 576 20.20 -24.43 6.33
CA SER A 576 20.42 -24.26 4.89
C SER A 576 20.66 -22.82 4.41
N SER A 577 20.66 -21.80 5.27
CA SER A 577 20.86 -20.40 4.86
C SER A 577 22.28 -19.86 5.07
N VAL A 578 23.11 -20.53 5.90
CA VAL A 578 24.44 -20.02 6.27
C VAL A 578 25.50 -20.28 5.19
N GLU A 579 25.32 -21.31 4.36
CA GLU A 579 26.29 -21.66 3.30
C GLU A 579 26.22 -20.73 2.09
N ASP A 580 25.03 -20.29 1.68
CA ASP A 580 24.87 -19.36 0.54
C ASP A 580 25.42 -17.95 0.85
N ASP A 581 25.32 -17.51 2.12
CA ASP A 581 25.83 -16.21 2.56
C ASP A 581 27.38 -16.18 2.68
N ASN A 582 28.02 -17.33 2.92
CA ASN A 582 29.48 -17.46 2.94
C ASN A 582 30.10 -17.31 1.54
N ALA A 583 29.36 -17.63 0.48
CA ALA A 583 29.80 -17.46 -0.90
C ALA A 583 29.87 -15.97 -1.31
N GLN A 584 29.03 -15.10 -0.73
CA GLN A 584 29.03 -13.67 -1.08
C GLN A 584 30.28 -12.93 -0.59
N ILE A 585 30.71 -13.11 0.66
CA ILE A 585 31.93 -12.44 1.16
C ILE A 585 33.17 -12.95 0.40
N THR A 586 33.24 -14.25 0.16
CA THR A 586 34.37 -14.88 -0.56
C THR A 586 34.38 -14.50 -2.05
N SER A 587 33.23 -14.38 -2.71
CA SER A 587 33.13 -13.95 -4.12
C SER A 587 33.36 -12.44 -4.30
N VAL A 588 32.97 -11.60 -3.35
CA VAL A 588 33.26 -10.15 -3.35
C VAL A 588 34.78 -9.91 -3.34
N ILE A 589 35.54 -10.74 -2.62
CA ILE A 589 37.01 -10.69 -2.62
C ILE A 589 37.59 -11.22 -3.94
N GLN A 590 36.98 -12.22 -4.58
CA GLN A 590 37.38 -12.65 -5.93
C GLN A 590 37.14 -11.58 -7.01
N VAL A 591 36.17 -10.67 -6.85
CA VAL A 591 35.95 -9.56 -7.79
C VAL A 591 37.05 -8.50 -7.71
N ILE A 592 37.70 -8.33 -6.56
CA ILE A 592 38.89 -7.45 -6.42
C ILE A 592 40.03 -7.93 -7.34
N ASN A 593 40.12 -9.24 -7.62
CA ASN A 593 41.14 -9.81 -8.51
C ASN A 593 41.02 -9.41 -9.99
N TYR A 594 39.93 -8.75 -10.42
CA TYR A 594 39.71 -8.40 -11.83
C TYR A 594 39.86 -6.89 -12.14
N LYS A 595 40.34 -6.07 -11.21
CA LYS A 595 40.77 -4.69 -11.48
C LYS A 595 42.25 -4.50 -11.17
N PHE A 596 43.09 -5.17 -11.95
CA PHE A 596 44.40 -4.66 -12.39
C PHE A 596 44.61 -5.01 -13.86
#